data_AF-A0A0F7TUB3-F1
#
_entry.id   AF-A0A0F7TUB3-F1
#
_cell.length_a   1.000
_cell.length_b   1.000
_cell.length_c   1.000
_cell.angle_alpha   90.00
_cell.angle_beta   90.00
_cell.angle_gamma   90.00
#
_symmetry.space_group_name_H-M   'P 1'
#
loop_
_entity.id
_entity.type
_entity.pdbx_description
1 polymer ?
#
loop_
_entity_poly.entity_id
_entity_poly.type
_entity_poly.pdbx_seq_one_letter_code
_entity_poly.pdbx_strand_id
1 'polypeptide(L)'
;MSLENEAVASATIELLEARLNRLSYLLTGGTDWTGVPSTPEKPASLDETVSRRLARLERELEKLSRNVPAVRDVIQLHDRFPDLFNPPTPHSIPEDLTPRTLSSIVLSYATAFPETASRLTSLNDLPIPDATSSASLIALQPQMDRLAQKQAEQAAVVSELRVRTARVLQRWYEVGVVGSGECWAEWEGRVEGVEREIRRREVIKEKRENEI
;
A
#
# COMPACT_ATOMS: atom_id res chain seq x y z
N MET A 1 49.03 -16.67 53.63
CA MET A 1 48.08 -17.79 53.73
C MET A 1 46.69 -17.37 54.21
N SER A 2 46.43 -16.89 55.44
CA SER A 2 45.06 -16.47 55.84
C SER A 2 44.64 -15.11 55.27
N LEU A 3 45.56 -14.13 55.29
CA LEU A 3 45.31 -12.76 54.79
C LEU A 3 45.08 -12.70 53.26
N GLU A 4 45.75 -13.57 52.50
CA GLU A 4 45.56 -13.66 51.04
C GLU A 4 44.20 -14.26 50.68
N ASN A 5 43.74 -15.25 51.44
CA ASN A 5 42.41 -15.84 51.24
C ASN A 5 41.29 -14.84 51.58
N GLU A 6 41.50 -14.00 52.60
CA GLU A 6 40.55 -12.95 52.98
C GLU A 6 40.48 -11.83 51.91
N ALA A 7 41.61 -11.45 51.32
CA ALA A 7 41.66 -10.49 50.21
C ALA A 7 40.99 -11.01 48.93
N VAL A 8 41.23 -12.29 48.58
CA VAL A 8 40.56 -12.92 47.42
C VAL A 8 39.06 -13.05 47.67
N ALA A 9 38.65 -13.43 48.88
CA ALA A 9 37.23 -13.49 49.24
C ALA A 9 36.54 -12.11 49.10
N SER A 10 37.16 -11.03 49.61
CA SER A 10 36.63 -9.67 49.45
C SER A 10 36.50 -9.27 47.99
N ALA A 11 37.52 -9.52 47.16
CA ALA A 11 37.49 -9.20 45.73
C ALA A 11 36.39 -9.98 44.98
N THR A 12 36.15 -11.25 45.35
CA THR A 12 35.06 -12.02 44.75
C THR A 12 33.68 -11.52 45.17
N ILE A 13 33.52 -11.06 46.41
CA ILE A 13 32.27 -10.49 46.91
C ILE A 13 31.98 -9.18 46.20
N GLU A 14 32.97 -8.29 46.06
CA GLU A 14 32.82 -7.03 45.31
C GLU A 14 32.47 -7.27 43.84
N LEU A 15 33.07 -8.28 43.20
CA LEU A 15 32.74 -8.65 41.82
C LEU A 15 31.30 -9.19 41.71
N LEU A 16 30.88 -10.02 42.66
CA LEU A 16 29.52 -10.55 42.71
C LEU A 16 28.50 -9.44 42.96
N GLU A 17 28.81 -8.51 43.84
CA GLU A 17 27.98 -7.34 44.13
C GLU A 17 27.87 -6.43 42.91
N ALA A 18 28.98 -6.11 42.25
CA ALA A 18 28.98 -5.33 41.00
C ALA A 18 28.13 -6.00 39.91
N ARG A 19 28.21 -7.33 39.80
CA ARG A 19 27.42 -8.11 38.83
C ARG A 19 25.95 -8.16 39.21
N LEU A 20 25.62 -8.31 40.49
CA LEU A 20 24.25 -8.31 41.00
C LEU A 20 23.62 -6.93 40.81
N ASN A 21 24.36 -5.85 41.08
CA ASN A 21 23.94 -4.49 40.81
C ASN A 21 23.67 -4.27 39.32
N ARG A 22 24.54 -4.76 38.43
CA ARG A 22 24.30 -4.69 36.98
C ARG A 22 23.04 -5.45 36.56
N LEU A 23 22.81 -6.65 37.11
CA LEU A 23 21.61 -7.43 36.83
C LEU A 23 20.35 -6.76 37.37
N SER A 24 20.42 -6.15 38.56
CA SER A 24 19.34 -5.37 39.16
C SER A 24 18.99 -4.18 38.26
N TYR A 25 19.99 -3.41 37.82
CA TYR A 25 19.82 -2.30 36.90
C TYR A 25 19.17 -2.73 35.57
N LEU A 26 19.58 -3.86 35.00
CA LEU A 26 18.97 -4.37 33.77
C LEU A 26 17.51 -4.80 33.95
N LEU A 27 17.12 -5.20 35.17
CA LEU A 27 15.78 -5.68 35.48
C LEU A 27 14.81 -4.54 35.79
N THR A 28 15.24 -3.55 36.59
CA THR A 28 14.40 -2.44 37.06
C THR A 28 14.54 -1.19 36.19
N GLY A 29 15.68 -1.00 35.51
CA GLY A 29 15.98 0.18 34.69
C GLY A 29 16.12 1.48 35.48
N GLY A 30 16.01 1.42 36.81
CA GLY A 30 16.01 2.57 37.71
C GLY A 30 17.25 2.59 38.61
N THR A 31 17.97 3.70 38.59
CA THR A 31 19.01 4.01 39.57
C THR A 31 18.49 5.06 40.53
N ASP A 32 18.84 4.94 41.80
CA ASP A 32 18.68 6.05 42.75
C ASP A 32 19.67 7.18 42.35
N TRP A 33 19.47 8.41 42.87
CA TRP A 33 20.34 9.57 42.56
C TRP A 33 21.83 9.25 42.76
N THR A 34 22.15 8.37 43.73
CA THR A 34 23.52 7.94 44.06
C THR A 34 24.16 6.98 43.05
N GLY A 35 23.45 6.58 41.98
CA GLY A 35 23.96 5.67 40.96
C GLY A 35 23.96 4.19 41.37
N VAL A 36 23.50 3.88 42.58
CA VAL A 36 23.25 2.51 43.02
C VAL A 36 21.90 2.06 42.45
N PRO A 37 21.81 0.89 41.81
CA PRO A 37 20.55 0.39 41.27
C PRO A 37 19.57 0.11 42.41
N SER A 38 18.36 0.65 42.29
CA SER A 38 17.33 0.52 43.32
C SER A 38 16.99 -0.97 43.53
N THR A 39 16.90 -1.41 44.78
CA THR A 39 16.57 -2.80 45.08
C THR A 39 15.19 -3.11 44.52
N PRO A 40 15.01 -4.21 43.75
CA PRO A 40 13.72 -4.51 43.14
C PRO A 40 12.66 -4.68 44.22
N GLU A 41 11.61 -3.86 44.18
CA GLU A 41 10.47 -4.00 45.08
C GLU A 41 9.87 -5.40 44.92
N LYS A 42 9.56 -6.06 46.04
CA LYS A 42 8.90 -7.36 46.01
C LYS A 42 7.54 -7.17 45.33
N PRO A 43 7.27 -7.85 44.20
CA PRO A 43 6.04 -7.63 43.46
C PRO A 43 4.84 -7.92 44.36
N ALA A 44 3.92 -6.96 44.47
CA ALA A 44 2.73 -7.09 45.31
C ALA A 44 1.75 -8.14 44.78
N SER A 45 1.85 -8.46 43.48
CA SER A 45 1.04 -9.46 42.80
C SER A 45 1.88 -10.25 41.79
N LEU A 46 1.47 -11.50 41.53
CA LEU A 46 2.07 -12.37 40.50
C LEU A 46 2.04 -11.72 39.10
N ASP A 47 1.08 -10.83 38.84
CA ASP A 47 0.97 -10.08 37.57
C ASP A 47 2.11 -9.09 37.33
N GLU A 48 2.80 -8.68 38.38
CA GLU A 48 3.91 -7.74 38.30
C GLU A 48 5.26 -8.42 38.05
N THR A 49 5.27 -9.76 38.04
CA THR A 49 6.48 -10.53 37.72
C THR A 49 6.98 -10.25 36.31
N VAL A 50 8.30 -10.20 36.16
CA VAL A 50 8.99 -9.90 34.89
C VAL A 50 8.58 -10.87 33.79
N SER A 51 8.40 -12.15 34.12
CA SER A 51 7.94 -13.17 33.18
C SER A 51 6.54 -12.87 32.62
N ARG A 52 5.59 -12.43 33.45
CA ARG A 52 4.25 -12.04 32.99
C ARG A 52 4.26 -10.74 32.19
N ARG A 53 5.11 -9.77 32.54
CA ARG A 53 5.32 -8.54 31.75
C ARG A 53 5.88 -8.86 30.36
N LEU A 54 6.89 -9.73 30.26
CA LEU A 54 7.43 -10.20 28.98
C LEU A 54 6.38 -10.96 28.16
N ALA A 55 5.64 -11.90 28.78
CA ALA A 55 4.57 -12.63 28.09
C ALA A 55 3.40 -11.71 27.67
N ARG A 56 3.19 -10.57 28.33
CA ARG A 56 2.23 -9.56 27.89
C ARG A 56 2.76 -8.80 26.68
N LEU A 57 4.00 -8.34 26.72
CA LEU A 57 4.64 -7.65 25.59
C LEU A 57 4.69 -8.54 24.35
N GLU A 58 5.01 -9.83 24.50
CA GLU A 58 4.98 -10.81 23.42
C GLU A 58 3.58 -10.94 22.81
N ARG A 59 2.53 -11.04 23.65
CA ARG A 59 1.14 -11.06 23.17
C ARG A 59 0.73 -9.77 22.48
N GLU A 60 1.20 -8.62 22.94
CA GLU A 60 0.94 -7.32 22.32
C GLU A 60 1.69 -7.17 20.99
N LEU A 61 2.95 -7.63 20.92
CA LEU A 61 3.74 -7.70 19.68
C LEU A 61 3.08 -8.61 18.65
N GLU A 62 2.58 -9.77 19.06
CA GLU A 62 1.89 -10.71 18.17
C GLU A 62 0.54 -10.17 17.68
N LYS A 63 -0.14 -9.34 18.49
CA LYS A 63 -1.31 -8.59 18.00
C LYS A 63 -0.90 -7.53 17.00
N LEU A 64 0.22 -6.84 17.24
CA LEU A 64 0.71 -5.78 16.37
C LEU A 64 1.22 -6.33 15.03
N SER A 65 1.90 -7.48 15.03
CA SER A 65 2.38 -8.17 13.83
C SER A 65 1.24 -8.56 12.88
N ARG A 66 0.06 -8.89 13.41
CA ARG A 66 -1.14 -9.21 12.63
C ARG A 66 -1.81 -7.98 12.02
N ASN A 67 -1.77 -6.85 12.73
CA ASN A 67 -2.47 -5.62 12.31
C ASN A 67 -1.59 -4.71 11.44
N VAL A 68 -0.27 -4.74 11.61
CA VAL A 68 0.67 -3.83 10.97
C VAL A 68 1.68 -4.63 10.12
N PRO A 69 1.63 -4.52 8.77
CA PRO A 69 2.51 -5.30 7.89
C PRO A 69 4.00 -5.00 8.11
N ALA A 70 4.35 -3.74 8.42
CA ALA A 70 5.75 -3.36 8.69
C ALA A 70 6.37 -4.12 9.87
N VAL A 71 5.60 -4.40 10.93
CA VAL A 71 6.10 -5.16 12.09
C VAL A 71 6.35 -6.62 11.71
N ARG A 72 5.47 -7.18 10.88
CA ARG A 72 5.67 -8.53 10.32
C ARG A 72 6.95 -8.61 9.48
N ASP A 73 7.21 -7.59 8.67
CA ASP A 73 8.40 -7.56 7.81
C ASP A 73 9.69 -7.43 8.62
N VAL A 74 9.68 -6.66 9.72
CA VAL A 74 10.84 -6.54 10.63
C VAL A 74 11.11 -7.85 11.36
N ILE A 75 10.07 -8.56 11.83
CA ILE A 75 10.23 -9.87 12.48
C ILE A 75 10.81 -10.88 11.48
N GLN A 76 10.27 -10.92 10.25
CA GLN A 76 10.79 -11.77 9.18
C GLN A 76 12.24 -11.42 8.80
N LEU A 77 12.60 -10.14 8.87
CA LEU A 77 13.96 -9.70 8.62
C LEU A 77 14.91 -10.17 9.73
N HIS A 78 14.48 -10.09 10.99
CA HIS A 78 15.23 -10.59 12.14
C HIS A 78 15.46 -12.11 12.05
N ASP A 79 14.41 -12.88 11.74
CA ASP A 79 14.49 -14.34 11.63
C ASP A 79 15.37 -14.78 10.45
N ARG A 80 15.31 -14.05 9.33
CA ARG A 80 16.06 -14.39 8.12
C ARG A 80 17.52 -13.95 8.17
N PHE A 81 17.82 -12.88 8.92
CA PHE A 81 19.16 -12.32 9.03
C PHE A 81 19.47 -11.94 10.48
N PRO A 82 19.67 -12.94 11.37
CA PRO A 82 20.07 -12.67 12.75
C PRO A 82 21.41 -11.93 12.82
N ASP A 83 22.27 -12.12 11.81
CA ASP A 83 23.59 -11.50 11.67
C ASP A 83 23.55 -9.97 11.53
N LEU A 84 22.42 -9.39 11.09
CA LEU A 84 22.25 -7.94 10.99
C LEU A 84 22.06 -7.27 12.36
N PHE A 85 21.54 -8.01 13.34
CA PHE A 85 21.17 -7.48 14.66
C PHE A 85 22.12 -7.96 15.75
N ASN A 86 22.70 -9.16 15.58
CA ASN A 86 23.81 -9.67 16.36
C ASN A 86 25.03 -9.71 15.45
N PRO A 87 25.86 -8.65 15.41
CA PRO A 87 27.09 -8.72 14.66
C PRO A 87 27.88 -9.93 15.17
N PRO A 88 28.33 -10.85 14.29
CA PRO A 88 29.16 -11.95 14.71
C PRO A 88 30.35 -11.38 15.48
N THR A 89 30.69 -11.98 16.61
CA THR A 89 31.84 -11.58 17.43
C THR A 89 33.02 -11.37 16.49
N PRO A 90 33.62 -10.17 16.41
CA PRO A 90 34.79 -9.98 15.59
C PRO A 90 35.86 -10.86 16.23
N HIS A 91 36.23 -11.96 15.58
CA HIS A 91 37.48 -12.75 15.71
C HIS A 91 37.24 -14.20 15.27
N SER A 92 37.27 -14.42 13.96
CA SER A 92 38.11 -15.47 13.37
C SER A 92 38.21 -15.16 11.88
N ILE A 93 39.29 -14.48 11.48
CA ILE A 93 39.75 -14.58 10.09
C ILE A 93 39.92 -16.09 9.85
N PRO A 94 39.33 -16.68 8.78
CA PRO A 94 39.49 -18.10 8.54
C PRO A 94 40.99 -18.43 8.44
N GLU A 95 41.51 -19.20 9.40
CA GLU A 95 42.92 -19.62 9.43
C GLU A 95 43.29 -20.55 8.24
N ASP A 96 42.29 -20.99 7.47
CA ASP A 96 42.43 -21.94 6.37
C ASP A 96 42.87 -21.31 5.03
N LEU A 97 42.86 -19.98 4.92
CA LEU A 97 43.21 -19.30 3.67
C LEU A 97 44.67 -18.85 3.67
N THR A 98 45.52 -19.62 2.98
CA THR A 98 46.91 -19.23 2.75
C THR A 98 46.98 -17.84 2.07
N PRO A 99 47.99 -16.99 2.37
CA PRO A 99 48.08 -15.64 1.82
C PRO A 99 48.13 -15.61 0.29
N ARG A 100 48.54 -16.72 -0.33
CA ARG A 100 48.53 -16.93 -1.78
C ARG A 100 47.13 -17.11 -2.36
N THR A 101 46.21 -17.75 -1.63
CA THR A 101 44.81 -17.87 -2.06
C THR A 101 44.09 -16.55 -1.90
N LEU A 102 44.35 -15.82 -0.81
CA LEU A 102 43.82 -14.46 -0.62
C LEU A 102 44.27 -13.51 -1.74
N SER A 103 45.55 -13.51 -2.10
CA SER A 103 46.03 -12.67 -3.20
C SER A 103 45.41 -13.09 -4.54
N SER A 104 45.23 -14.39 -4.80
CA SER A 104 44.56 -14.87 -6.02
C SER A 104 43.09 -14.43 -6.12
N ILE A 105 42.37 -14.43 -4.99
CA ILE A 105 40.99 -13.96 -4.91
C ILE A 105 40.96 -12.45 -5.14
N VAL A 106 41.80 -11.68 -4.43
CA VAL A 106 41.87 -10.22 -4.60
C VAL A 106 42.24 -9.85 -6.05
N LEU A 107 43.18 -10.57 -6.67
CA LEU A 107 43.54 -10.38 -8.08
C LEU A 107 42.39 -10.74 -9.03
N SER A 108 41.62 -11.79 -8.74
CA SER A 108 40.44 -12.16 -9.54
C SER A 108 39.32 -11.12 -9.49
N TYR A 109 39.19 -10.41 -8.36
CA TYR A 109 38.22 -9.31 -8.17
C TYR A 109 38.84 -7.92 -8.37
N ALA A 110 40.11 -7.82 -8.77
CA ALA A 110 40.84 -6.56 -8.84
C ALA A 110 40.19 -5.53 -9.78
N THR A 111 39.50 -5.98 -10.83
CA THR A 111 38.78 -5.10 -11.76
C THR A 111 37.39 -4.72 -11.24
N ALA A 112 36.76 -5.55 -10.40
CA ALA A 112 35.45 -5.28 -9.82
C ALA A 112 35.51 -4.19 -8.73
N PHE A 113 36.63 -4.06 -8.02
CA PHE A 113 36.79 -2.99 -7.00
C PHE A 113 36.77 -1.56 -7.59
N PRO A 114 37.54 -1.20 -8.63
CA PRO A 114 37.45 0.12 -9.23
C PRO A 114 36.12 0.33 -9.97
N GLU A 115 35.53 -0.71 -10.57
CA GLU A 115 34.20 -0.61 -11.20
C GLU A 115 33.09 -0.32 -10.16
N THR A 116 33.10 -1.01 -9.02
CA THR A 116 32.11 -0.79 -7.95
C THR A 116 32.34 0.53 -7.23
N ALA A 117 33.60 0.93 -7.01
CA ALA A 117 33.93 2.25 -6.48
C ALA A 117 33.45 3.36 -7.43
N SER A 118 33.69 3.21 -8.74
CA SER A 118 33.19 4.17 -9.75
C SER A 118 31.67 4.23 -9.78
N ARG A 119 30.98 3.08 -9.67
CA ARG A 119 29.51 3.04 -9.57
C ARG A 119 29.00 3.70 -8.30
N LEU A 120 29.62 3.46 -7.14
CA LEU A 120 29.23 4.06 -5.86
C LEU A 120 29.48 5.57 -5.85
N THR A 121 30.60 6.03 -6.40
CA THR A 121 30.86 7.47 -6.58
C THR A 121 29.82 8.10 -7.51
N SER A 122 29.53 7.45 -8.65
CA SER A 122 28.49 7.91 -9.56
C SER A 122 27.10 7.91 -8.93
N LEU A 123 26.81 7.02 -7.98
CA LEU A 123 25.54 6.95 -7.26
C LEU A 123 25.45 8.01 -6.15
N ASN A 124 26.59 8.35 -5.54
CA ASN A 124 26.69 9.45 -4.58
C ASN A 124 26.54 10.81 -5.26
N ASP A 125 26.93 10.92 -6.54
CA ASP A 125 26.74 12.10 -7.37
C ASP A 125 25.28 12.28 -7.85
N LEU A 126 24.41 11.27 -7.67
CA LEU A 126 22.97 11.44 -7.92
C LEU A 126 22.35 12.23 -6.75
N PRO A 127 21.83 13.45 -6.99
CA PRO A 127 21.09 14.15 -5.96
C PRO A 127 19.85 13.34 -5.60
N ILE A 128 19.74 12.95 -4.33
CA ILE A 128 18.49 12.43 -3.78
C ILE A 128 17.43 13.51 -4.03
N PRO A 129 16.30 13.19 -4.70
CA PRO A 129 15.29 14.19 -5.02
C PRO A 129 14.85 14.90 -3.74
N ASP A 130 14.70 16.22 -3.83
CA ASP A 130 14.35 17.05 -2.68
C ASP A 130 13.09 16.50 -1.99
N ALA A 131 13.19 16.28 -0.67
CA ALA A 131 12.09 15.77 0.14
C ALA A 131 10.86 16.68 0.05
N THR A 132 11.05 17.98 -0.21
CA THR A 132 9.94 18.93 -0.41
C THR A 132 9.13 18.60 -1.68
N SER A 133 9.79 18.20 -2.77
CA SER A 133 9.13 17.81 -4.02
C SER A 133 8.29 16.56 -3.80
N SER A 134 8.87 15.56 -3.12
CA SER A 134 8.17 14.32 -2.77
C SER A 134 6.98 14.58 -1.83
N ALA A 135 7.14 15.47 -0.84
CA ALA A 135 6.07 15.85 0.07
C ALA A 135 4.94 16.61 -0.65
N SER A 136 5.26 17.47 -1.62
CA SER A 136 4.26 18.18 -2.42
C SER A 136 3.44 17.24 -3.31
N LEU A 137 4.05 16.18 -3.86
CA LEU A 137 3.32 15.13 -4.58
C LEU A 137 2.34 14.39 -3.68
N ILE A 138 2.76 14.04 -2.47
CA ILE A 138 1.88 13.39 -1.48
C ILE A 138 0.73 14.33 -1.09
N ALA A 139 1.00 15.64 -0.96
CA ALA A 139 -0.02 16.63 -0.63
C ALA A 139 -1.07 16.83 -1.75
N LEU A 140 -0.76 16.50 -3.00
CA LEU A 140 -1.69 16.57 -4.13
C LEU A 140 -2.66 15.39 -4.20
N GLN A 141 -2.30 14.24 -3.61
CA GLN A 141 -3.13 13.02 -3.59
C GLN A 141 -4.60 13.28 -3.18
N PRO A 142 -4.92 13.95 -2.06
CA PRO A 142 -6.31 14.19 -1.66
C PRO A 142 -7.08 15.09 -2.64
N GLN A 143 -6.40 15.96 -3.38
CA GLN A 143 -7.06 16.78 -4.40
C GLN A 143 -7.43 15.93 -5.62
N MET A 144 -6.54 15.02 -6.03
CA MET A 144 -6.83 14.06 -7.10
C MET A 144 -8.00 13.15 -6.73
N ASP A 145 -8.05 12.65 -5.50
CA ASP A 145 -9.14 11.80 -5.04
C ASP A 145 -10.50 12.53 -5.07
N ARG A 146 -10.54 13.80 -4.66
CA ARG A 146 -11.75 14.65 -4.76
C ARG A 146 -12.18 14.88 -6.21
N LEU A 147 -11.24 15.09 -7.12
CA LEU A 147 -11.56 15.24 -8.55
C LEU A 147 -12.07 13.94 -9.16
N ALA A 148 -11.47 12.80 -8.80
CA ALA A 148 -11.93 11.49 -9.24
C ALA A 148 -13.37 11.19 -8.77
N GLN A 149 -13.72 11.55 -7.53
CA GLN A 149 -15.08 11.45 -7.01
C GLN A 149 -16.07 12.30 -7.83
N LYS A 150 -15.74 13.58 -8.07
CA LYS A 150 -16.58 14.46 -8.90
C LYS A 150 -16.75 13.91 -10.32
N GLN A 151 -15.69 13.35 -10.90
CA GLN A 151 -15.75 12.75 -12.23
C GLN A 151 -16.69 11.53 -12.25
N ALA A 152 -16.67 10.70 -11.20
CA ALA A 152 -17.57 9.57 -11.07
C ALA A 152 -19.05 10.02 -10.94
N GLU A 153 -19.31 11.05 -10.13
CA GLU A 153 -20.64 11.65 -9.99
C GLU A 153 -21.14 12.22 -11.32
N GLN A 154 -20.30 12.97 -12.04
CA GLN A 154 -20.63 13.52 -13.35
C GLN A 154 -20.89 12.41 -14.38
N ALA A 155 -20.10 11.34 -14.38
CA ALA A 155 -20.31 10.21 -15.27
C ALA A 155 -21.66 9.52 -15.02
N ALA A 156 -22.06 9.38 -13.75
CA ALA A 156 -23.37 8.83 -13.39
C ALA A 156 -24.51 9.71 -13.93
N VAL A 157 -24.45 11.03 -13.70
CA VAL A 157 -25.45 11.99 -14.21
C VAL A 157 -25.52 11.96 -15.73
N VAL A 158 -24.38 11.97 -16.43
CA VAL A 158 -24.34 11.90 -17.90
C VAL A 158 -24.96 10.61 -18.40
N SER A 159 -24.70 9.47 -17.75
CA SER A 159 -25.29 8.19 -18.13
C SER A 159 -26.82 8.20 -17.99
N GLU A 160 -27.35 8.78 -16.91
CA GLU A 160 -28.78 8.90 -16.68
C GLU A 160 -29.42 9.82 -17.72
N LEU A 161 -28.81 10.99 -17.97
CA LEU A 161 -29.30 11.93 -18.98
C LEU A 161 -29.31 11.31 -20.37
N ARG A 162 -28.29 10.52 -20.73
CA ARG A 162 -28.25 9.80 -22.01
C ARG A 162 -29.43 8.83 -22.14
N VAL A 163 -29.74 8.07 -21.09
CA VAL A 163 -30.88 7.14 -21.10
C VAL A 163 -32.20 7.90 -21.24
N ARG A 164 -32.37 9.01 -20.50
CA ARG A 164 -33.59 9.84 -20.58
C ARG A 164 -33.76 10.44 -21.97
N THR A 165 -32.70 11.02 -22.54
CA THR A 165 -32.74 11.61 -23.88
C THR A 165 -33.02 10.55 -24.94
N ALA A 166 -32.41 9.37 -24.85
CA ALA A 166 -32.68 8.27 -25.76
C ALA A 166 -34.16 7.86 -25.75
N ARG A 167 -34.78 7.75 -24.55
CA ARG A 167 -36.22 7.43 -24.43
C ARG A 167 -37.12 8.52 -25.02
N VAL A 168 -36.80 9.79 -24.80
CA VAL A 168 -37.56 10.90 -25.37
C VAL A 168 -37.46 10.91 -26.89
N LEU A 169 -36.25 10.72 -27.43
CA LEU A 169 -36.02 10.62 -28.86
C LEU A 169 -36.75 9.43 -29.47
N GLN A 170 -36.70 8.27 -28.83
CA GLN A 170 -37.43 7.08 -29.26
C GLN A 170 -38.92 7.36 -29.36
N ARG A 171 -39.53 7.92 -28.29
CA ARG A 171 -40.95 8.27 -28.28
C ARG A 171 -41.30 9.29 -29.37
N TRP A 172 -40.44 10.27 -29.59
CA TRP A 172 -40.65 11.26 -30.64
C TRP A 172 -40.58 10.64 -32.04
N TYR A 173 -39.66 9.71 -32.28
CA TYR A 173 -39.60 8.96 -33.54
C TYR A 173 -40.85 8.08 -33.75
N GLU A 174 -41.22 7.29 -32.74
CA GLU A 174 -42.36 6.37 -32.82
C GLU A 174 -43.68 7.13 -33.03
N VAL A 175 -43.96 8.15 -32.22
CA VAL A 175 -45.25 8.85 -32.27
C VAL A 175 -45.22 9.98 -33.31
N GLY A 176 -44.17 10.80 -33.28
CA GLY A 176 -44.10 12.02 -34.06
C GLY A 176 -43.76 11.77 -35.53
N VAL A 177 -42.82 10.89 -35.83
CA VAL A 177 -42.39 10.61 -37.20
C VAL A 177 -43.20 9.45 -37.79
N VAL A 178 -43.14 8.28 -37.16
CA VAL A 178 -43.79 7.06 -37.69
C VAL A 178 -45.31 7.19 -37.62
N GLY A 179 -45.87 7.52 -36.45
CA GLY A 179 -47.32 7.69 -36.31
C GLY A 179 -47.91 8.78 -37.21
N SER A 180 -47.21 9.91 -37.38
CA SER A 180 -47.62 10.94 -38.35
C SER A 180 -47.55 10.41 -39.80
N GLY A 181 -46.49 9.69 -40.16
CA GLY A 181 -46.35 9.05 -41.47
C GLY A 181 -47.46 8.06 -41.78
N GLU A 182 -47.89 7.25 -40.81
CA GLU A 182 -49.02 6.33 -40.95
C GLU A 182 -50.33 7.09 -41.20
N CYS A 183 -50.59 8.18 -40.45
CA CYS A 183 -51.75 9.04 -40.68
C CYS A 183 -51.74 9.68 -42.09
N TRP A 184 -50.59 10.18 -42.53
CA TRP A 184 -50.44 10.74 -43.87
C TRP A 184 -50.69 9.69 -44.96
N ALA A 185 -50.14 8.48 -44.79
CA ALA A 185 -50.35 7.39 -45.74
C ALA A 185 -51.82 6.95 -45.79
N GLU A 186 -52.52 6.91 -44.65
CA GLU A 186 -53.96 6.62 -44.63
C GLU A 186 -54.75 7.69 -45.38
N TRP A 187 -54.45 8.97 -45.12
CA TRP A 187 -55.10 10.09 -45.81
C TRP A 187 -54.85 10.08 -47.31
N GLU A 188 -53.61 9.83 -47.73
CA GLU A 188 -53.25 9.67 -49.14
C GLU A 188 -54.03 8.51 -49.78
N GLY A 189 -54.10 7.34 -49.12
CA GLY A 189 -54.87 6.19 -49.61
C GLY A 189 -56.38 6.48 -49.72
N ARG A 190 -56.94 7.28 -48.80
CA ARG A 190 -58.35 7.73 -48.86
C ARG A 190 -58.59 8.71 -50.01
N VAL A 191 -57.70 9.67 -50.20
CA VAL A 191 -57.77 10.63 -51.32
C VAL A 191 -57.66 9.89 -52.64
N GLU A 192 -56.70 8.98 -52.79
CA GLU A 192 -56.55 8.15 -53.98
C GLU A 192 -57.81 7.29 -54.23
N GLY A 193 -58.43 6.77 -53.16
CA GLY A 193 -59.74 6.12 -53.20
C GLY A 193 -60.83 6.97 -53.84
N VAL A 194 -60.96 8.21 -53.37
CA VAL A 194 -61.94 9.18 -53.89
C VAL A 194 -61.61 9.58 -55.32
N GLU A 195 -60.34 9.85 -55.65
CA GLU A 195 -59.89 10.19 -57.00
C GLU A 195 -60.21 9.07 -58.00
N ARG A 196 -59.95 7.80 -57.63
CA ARG A 196 -60.30 6.65 -58.46
C ARG A 196 -61.80 6.57 -58.73
N GLU A 197 -62.64 6.86 -57.74
CA GLU A 197 -64.10 6.84 -57.88
C GLU A 197 -64.61 8.01 -58.73
N ILE A 198 -64.06 9.21 -58.56
CA ILE A 198 -64.34 10.37 -59.42
C ILE A 198 -63.99 10.02 -60.87
N ARG A 199 -62.79 9.51 -61.13
CA ARG A 199 -62.34 9.13 -62.47
C ARG A 199 -63.23 8.07 -63.10
N ARG A 200 -63.72 7.09 -62.34
CA ARG A 200 -64.68 6.08 -62.83
C ARG A 200 -66.00 6.73 -63.27
N ARG A 201 -66.53 7.66 -62.47
CA ARG A 201 -67.77 8.38 -62.78
C ARG A 201 -67.62 9.29 -63.99
N GLU A 202 -66.48 9.97 -64.11
CA GLU A 202 -66.14 10.78 -65.29
C GLU A 202 -66.13 9.94 -66.56
N VAL A 203 -65.45 8.78 -66.55
CA VAL A 203 -65.45 7.85 -67.70
C VAL A 203 -66.87 7.37 -68.05
N ILE A 204 -67.71 7.08 -67.05
CA ILE A 204 -69.11 6.70 -67.31
C ILE A 204 -69.89 7.88 -67.92
N LYS A 205 -69.65 9.10 -67.44
CA LYS A 205 -70.30 10.31 -67.95
C LYS A 205 -69.88 10.60 -69.39
N GLU A 206 -68.58 10.56 -69.70
CA GLU A 206 -68.07 10.74 -71.07
C GLU A 206 -68.64 9.69 -72.04
N LYS A 207 -68.76 8.42 -71.61
CA LYS A 207 -69.40 7.39 -72.42
C LYS A 207 -70.87 7.70 -72.70
N ARG A 208 -71.61 8.19 -71.69
CA ARG A 208 -73.01 8.60 -71.86
C ARG A 208 -73.16 9.83 -72.77
N GLU A 209 -72.23 10.77 -72.69
CA GLU A 209 -72.21 11.95 -73.57
C GLU A 209 -71.87 11.59 -75.02
N ASN A 210 -71.04 10.58 -75.25
CA ASN A 210 -70.70 10.08 -76.59
C ASN A 210 -71.75 9.13 -77.21
N GLU A 211 -72.72 8.65 -76.42
CA GLU A 211 -73.82 7.77 -76.89
C GLU A 211 -75.10 8.55 -77.28
N ILE A 212 -75.13 9.87 -77.10
CA ILE A 212 -76.21 10.80 -77.51
C ILE A 212 -75.79 11.53 -78.79
#